data_AF-A0A2E2IIJ7-F1
#
_entry.id   AF-A0A2E2IIJ7-F1
#
_cell.length_a   1.000
_cell.length_b   1.000
_cell.length_c   1.000
_cell.angle_alpha   90.00
_cell.angle_beta   90.00
_cell.angle_gamma   90.00
#
_symmetry.space_group_name_H-M   'P 1'
#
loop_
_entity.id
_entity.type
_entity.pdbx_description
1 polymer ?
#
loop_
_entity_poly.entity_id
_entity_poly.type
_entity_poly.pdbx_seq_one_letter_code
_entity_poly.pdbx_strand_id
1 'polypeptide(L)' 'MSSIPQCRIEQAGSATEPFFVIRQDVDGIQETVDKKFESHQQALDYILAQGWQVQRDRPADSMIIASRFLKP' A
#
# COMPACT_ATOMS: atom_id res chain seq x y z
N MET A 1 7.23 18.42 10.59
CA MET A 1 6.20 17.83 9.73
C MET A 1 6.35 16.32 9.90
N SER A 2 5.41 15.64 10.55
CA SER A 2 5.52 14.20 10.75
C SER A 2 5.18 13.52 9.42
N SER A 3 6.21 13.16 8.65
CA SER A 3 6.06 12.31 7.48
C SER A 3 5.63 10.94 7.98
N ILE A 4 4.37 10.57 7.73
CA ILE A 4 3.91 9.20 7.97
C ILE A 4 4.65 8.31 6.96
N PRO A 5 5.32 7.24 7.42
CA PRO A 5 6.02 6.35 6.50
C PRO A 5 5.04 5.74 5.51
N GLN A 6 5.44 5.70 4.23
CA GLN A 6 4.61 5.11 3.18
C GLN A 6 4.92 3.62 3.08
N CYS A 7 3.91 2.76 2.98
CA CYS A 7 4.11 1.32 2.95
C CYS A 7 3.45 0.70 1.73
N ARG A 8 4.11 -0.25 1.07
CA ARG A 8 3.57 -1.04 -0.03
C ARG A 8 3.55 -2.50 0.36
N ILE A 9 2.45 -3.17 0.05
CA ILE A 9 2.36 -4.62 0.19
C ILE A 9 2.82 -5.22 -1.14
N GLU A 10 3.82 -6.08 -1.08
CA GLU A 10 4.28 -6.86 -2.22
C GLU A 10 4.03 -8.34 -1.98
N GLN A 11 3.54 -9.01 -3.02
CA GLN A 11 3.47 -10.46 -3.02
C GLN A 11 4.84 -10.99 -3.42
N ALA A 12 5.45 -11.73 -2.51
CA ALA A 12 6.71 -12.44 -2.67
C ALA A 12 6.49 -13.95 -2.53
N GLY A 13 7.55 -14.73 -2.70
CA GLY A 13 7.51 -16.19 -2.54
C GLY A 13 7.43 -16.97 -3.85
N SER A 14 7.36 -18.28 -3.69
CA SER A 14 7.38 -19.23 -4.80
C SER A 14 5.97 -19.48 -5.33
N ALA A 15 5.85 -19.98 -6.56
CA ALA A 15 4.56 -20.26 -7.20
C ALA A 15 3.64 -21.18 -6.38
N THR A 16 4.22 -22.02 -5.51
CA THR A 16 3.52 -22.96 -4.64
C THR A 16 3.16 -22.38 -3.26
N GLU A 17 3.90 -21.39 -2.78
CA GLU A 17 3.74 -20.78 -1.45
C GLU A 17 3.96 -19.26 -1.55
N PRO A 18 2.96 -18.53 -2.06
CA PRO A 18 3.03 -17.08 -2.08
C PRO A 18 2.88 -16.53 -0.66
N PHE A 19 3.70 -15.56 -0.31
CA PHE A 19 3.59 -14.80 0.93
C PHE A 19 3.64 -13.30 0.64
N PHE A 20 3.03 -12.49 1.49
CA PHE A 20 3.05 -11.04 1.35
C PHE A 20 4.10 -10.45 2.29
N VAL A 21 4.82 -9.45 1.81
CA VAL A 21 5.78 -8.66 2.59
C VAL A 21 5.40 -7.19 2.51
N ILE A 22 5.78 -6.43 3.53
CA ILE A 22 5.55 -4.99 3.57
C ILE A 22 6.88 -4.30 3.32
N ARG A 23 6.93 -3.42 2.30
CA ARG A 23 8.02 -2.49 2.08
C ARG A 23 7.61 -1.12 2.58
N GLN A 24 8.31 -0.57 3.54
CA GLN A 24 8.13 0.81 4.00
C GLN A 24 9.19 1.72 3.39
N ASP A 25 8.80 2.93 3.04
CA ASP A 25 9.66 4.03 2.64
C ASP A 25 9.67 5.05 3.77
N VAL A 26 10.84 5.22 4.38
CA VAL A 26 11.10 6.16 5.46
C VAL A 26 12.21 7.08 5.01
N ASP A 27 11.88 8.35 4.76
CA ASP A 27 12.84 9.38 4.34
C ASP A 27 13.69 8.98 3.11
N GLY A 28 13.10 8.24 2.16
CA GLY A 28 13.78 7.76 0.95
C GLY A 28 14.58 6.47 1.12
N ILE A 29 14.52 5.86 2.30
CA ILE A 29 15.09 4.54 2.59
C ILE A 29 13.97 3.51 2.51
N GLN A 30 14.09 2.58 1.56
CA GLN A 30 13.20 1.42 1.48
C GLN A 30 13.65 0.35 2.46
N GLU A 31 12.82 0.09 3.47
CA GLU A 31 13.01 -1.00 4.41
C GLU A 31 11.95 -2.07 4.17
N THR A 32 12.37 -3.35 4.21
CA THR A 32 11.42 -4.46 4.19
C THR A 32 11.15 -4.87 5.62
N VAL A 33 9.87 -4.91 5.99
CA VAL A 33 9.45 -5.44 7.28
C VAL A 33 9.78 -6.93 7.27
N ASP A 34 10.56 -7.39 8.25
CA ASP A 34 10.91 -8.80 8.44
C ASP A 34 9.72 -9.60 9.01
N LYS A 35 8.58 -9.51 8.31
CA LYS A 35 7.35 -10.26 8.56
C LYS A 35 6.79 -10.72 7.24
N LYS A 36 6.39 -11.99 7.23
CA LYS A 36 5.68 -12.63 6.12
C LYS A 36 4.23 -12.78 6.52
N PHE A 37 3.33 -12.44 5.61
CA PHE A 37 1.89 -12.56 5.80
C PHE A 37 1.34 -13.58 4.81
N GLU A 38 0.37 -14.38 5.25
CA GLU A 38 -0.26 -15.38 4.38
C GLU A 38 -1.28 -14.74 3.43
N SER A 39 -1.78 -13.56 3.81
CA SER A 39 -2.77 -12.82 3.04
C SER A 39 -2.46 -11.33 3.02
N HIS A 40 -2.91 -10.67 1.95
CA HIS A 40 -2.86 -9.22 1.82
C HIS A 40 -3.62 -8.51 2.95
N GLN A 41 -4.75 -9.08 3.42
CA GLN A 41 -5.53 -8.49 4.50
C GLN A 41 -4.76 -8.47 5.83
N GLN A 42 -4.06 -9.56 6.18
CA GLN A 42 -3.21 -9.58 7.37
C GLN A 42 -2.10 -8.52 7.32
N ALA A 43 -1.51 -8.30 6.13
CA ALA A 43 -0.52 -7.26 5.93
C ALA A 43 -1.12 -5.84 6.08
N LEU A 44 -2.34 -5.62 5.56
CA LEU A 44 -3.08 -4.36 5.73
C LEU A 44 -3.42 -4.10 7.20
N ASP A 45 -3.94 -5.10 7.91
CA ASP A 45 -4.30 -4.96 9.32
C ASP A 45 -3.08 -4.62 10.18
N TYR A 46 -1.92 -5.20 9.85
CA TYR A 46 -0.64 -4.84 10.48
C TYR A 46 -0.27 -3.38 10.21
N ILE A 47 -0.32 -2.92 8.95
CA ILE A 47 -0.04 -1.53 8.59
C ILE A 47 -0.96 -0.55 9.33
N LEU A 48 -2.27 -0.86 9.37
CA LEU A 48 -3.27 -0.07 10.07
C LEU A 48 -3.00 -0.01 11.58
N ALA A 49 -2.62 -1.14 12.19
CA ALA A 49 -2.27 -1.20 13.60
C ALA A 49 -1.01 -0.40 13.95
N GLN A 50 -0.04 -0.30 13.02
CA GLN A 50 1.14 0.55 13.17
C GLN A 50 0.88 2.03 12.87
N GLY A 51 -0.30 2.36 12.31
CA GLY A 51 -0.64 3.71 11.89
C GLY A 51 0.15 4.19 10.66
N TRP A 52 0.68 3.26 9.86
CA TRP A 52 1.39 3.63 8.63
C TRP A 52 0.42 3.81 7.47
N GLN A 53 0.86 4.55 6.44
CA GLN A 53 0.01 4.84 5.29
C GLN A 53 0.34 3.92 4.13
N VAL A 54 -0.63 3.09 3.72
CA VAL A 54 -0.47 2.28 2.51
C VAL A 54 -0.35 3.20 1.29
N GLN A 55 0.74 3.06 0.55
CA GLN A 55 0.98 3.69 -0.72
C GLN A 55 -0.01 3.10 -1.72
N ARG A 56 -1.09 3.84 -1.98
CA ARG A 56 -1.93 3.56 -3.14
C ARG A 56 -1.20 4.10 -4.34
N ASP A 57 -0.82 3.22 -5.27
CA ASP A 57 -0.59 3.62 -6.64
C ASP A 57 -1.85 4.38 -7.07
N ARG A 58 -1.78 5.70 -7.14
CA ARG A 58 -2.82 6.46 -7.83
C ARG A 58 -2.77 5.92 -9.25
N PRO A 59 -3.85 5.34 -9.79
CA PRO A 59 -3.89 5.16 -11.23
C PRO A 59 -3.65 6.55 -11.82
N ALA A 60 -2.65 6.67 -12.68
CA ALA A 60 -2.38 7.91 -13.42
C ALA A 60 -3.62 8.38 -14.21
N ASP A 61 -4.57 7.46 -14.43
CA ASP A 61 -5.93 7.71 -14.90
C ASP A 61 -6.95 7.82 -13.76
N SER A 62 -6.71 8.72 -12.80
CA SER A 62 -7.86 9.36 -12.15
C SER A 62 -8.53 10.19 -13.23
N MET A 63 -9.39 9.52 -14.03
CA MET A 63 -10.36 10.14 -14.90
C MET A 63 -10.95 11.29 -14.11
N ILE A 64 -10.61 12.51 -14.53
CA ILE A 64 -11.32 13.70 -14.15
C ILE A 64 -12.77 13.36 -14.48
N ILE A 65 -13.58 13.08 -13.47
CA ILE A 65 -15.04 13.05 -13.63
C ILE A 65 -15.37 14.51 -13.90
N ALA A 66 -15.26 14.89 -15.17
CA ALA A 66 -15.68 16.18 -15.67
C ALA A 66 -17.18 16.21 -15.41
N SER A 67 -17.51 16.84 -14.30
CA SER A 67 -18.80 17.25 -13.80
C SER A 67 -19.79 17.49 -14.94
N ARG A 68 -20.47 16.43 -15.39
CA ARG A 68 -21.71 16.56 -16.17
C ARG A 68 -22.84 16.81 -15.19
N PHE A 69 -22.78 17.96 -14.51
CA PHE A 69 -23.99 18.66 -14.10
C PHE A 69 -24.66 19.14 -15.38
N LEU A 70 -25.35 18.23 -16.08
CA LEU A 70 -26.39 18.63 -17.00
C LEU A 70 -27.49 19.25 -16.12
N LYS A 71 -27.56 20.58 -16.15
CA LYS A 71 -28.66 21.33 -15.55
C LYS A 71 -29.95 20.97 -16.31
N PRO A 72 -31.08 20.78 -15.62
CA PRO A 72 -32.35 20.35 -16.22
C PRO A 72 -32.93 21.38 -17.19
#